data_AF-A0A6B3ECP5-F1
#
_entry.id   AF-A0A6B3ECP5-F1
#
_cell.length_a   1.000
_cell.length_b   1.000
_cell.length_c   1.000
_cell.angle_alpha   90.00
_cell.angle_beta   90.00
_cell.angle_gamma   90.00
#
_symmetry.space_group_name_H-M   'P 1'
#
loop_
_entity.id
_entity.type
_entity.pdbx_description
1 polymer ?
#
loop_
_entity_poly.entity_id
_entity_poly.type
_entity_poly.pdbx_seq_one_letter_code
_entity_poly.pdbx_strand_id
1 'polypeptide(L)' 'AGFHKVYVDPRAAYRMVIQFRPAPPTSQHKREIYLVAAGPRHDYSVYRSAQIRVGTHPTVESPAAAR' A
#
# COMPACT_ATOMS: atom_id res chain seq x y z
N ALA A 1 7.99 -2.24 -7.46
CA ALA A 1 7.57 -2.67 -6.11
C ALA A 1 6.10 -2.34 -5.92
N GLY A 2 5.27 -3.29 -5.50
CA GLY A 2 3.81 -3.12 -5.39
C GLY A 2 3.32 -2.89 -3.95
N PHE A 3 2.08 -2.40 -3.82
CA PHE A 3 1.37 -2.30 -2.54
C PHE A 3 0.61 -3.59 -2.23
N HIS A 4 0.61 -3.99 -0.97
CA HIS A 4 -0.05 -5.21 -0.52
C HIS A 4 -1.04 -4.88 0.60
N LYS A 5 -2.21 -5.52 0.57
CA LYS A 5 -3.19 -5.47 1.65
C LYS A 5 -2.94 -6.60 2.64
N VAL A 6 -3.08 -6.30 3.92
CA VAL A 6 -2.96 -7.26 5.01
C VAL A 6 -4.22 -7.16 5.88
N TYR A 7 -4.80 -8.31 6.22
CA TYR A 7 -5.88 -8.39 7.20
C TYR A 7 -5.29 -8.44 8.60
N VAL A 8 -5.79 -7.60 9.50
CA VAL A 8 -5.23 -7.45 10.86
C VAL A 8 -5.97 -8.34 11.87
N ASP A 9 -7.22 -8.66 11.57
CA ASP A 9 -8.09 -9.43 12.46
C ASP A 9 -8.88 -10.50 11.67
N PRO A 10 -9.34 -11.59 12.32
CA PRO A 10 -10.12 -12.64 11.66
C PRO A 10 -11.42 -12.16 11.00
N ARG A 11 -12.02 -11.07 11.51
CA ARG A 11 -13.25 -10.48 10.95
C ARG A 11 -12.95 -9.55 9.77
N ALA A 12 -11.67 -9.34 9.44
CA ALA A 12 -11.19 -8.39 8.43
C ALA A 12 -11.79 -6.98 8.57
N ALA A 13 -12.04 -6.56 9.81
CA ALA A 13 -12.57 -5.24 10.15
C ALA A 13 -11.50 -4.15 10.00
N TYR A 14 -10.23 -4.50 10.20
CA TYR A 14 -9.06 -3.65 10.02
C TYR A 14 -8.15 -4.18 8.93
N ARG A 15 -7.48 -3.25 8.24
CA ARG A 15 -6.51 -3.57 7.21
C ARG A 15 -5.27 -2.72 7.35
N MET A 16 -4.18 -3.24 6.79
CA MET A 16 -2.97 -2.48 6.53
C MET A 16 -2.66 -2.48 5.03
N VAL A 17 -2.08 -1.38 4.55
CA VAL A 17 -1.46 -1.27 3.24
C VAL A 17 0.04 -1.14 3.46
N ILE A 18 0.81 -2.06 2.89
CA ILE A 18 2.27 -2.11 3.02
C ILE A 18 2.95 -2.07 1.67
N GLN A 19 4.22 -1.65 1.66
CA GLN A 19 5.10 -1.73 0.51
C GLN A 19 6.40 -2.43 0.90
N PHE A 20 6.83 -3.42 0.12
CA PHE A 20 8.18 -3.96 0.23
C PHE A 20 9.13 -3.07 -0.55
N ARG A 21 10.15 -2.53 0.12
CA ARG A 21 11.18 -1.69 -0.52
C ARG A 21 12.60 -2.11 -0.10
N PRO A 22 13.63 -1.78 -0.88
CA PRO A 22 15.01 -1.92 -0.43
C PRO A 22 15.18 -1.21 0.91
N ALA A 23 15.88 -1.85 1.84
CA ALA A 23 16.15 -1.21 3.12
C ALA A 23 17.20 -0.09 2.93
N PRO A 24 17.23 0.92 3.82
CA PRO A 24 18.30 1.91 3.85
C PRO A 24 19.69 1.27 3.95
N PRO A 25 20.76 1.93 3.46
CA PRO A 25 22.11 1.39 3.51
C PRO A 25 22.62 1.06 4.92
N THR A 26 22.03 1.67 5.95
CA THR A 26 22.36 1.45 7.36
C THR A 26 21.66 0.22 7.97
N SER A 27 20.75 -0.42 7.25
CA SER A 27 19.99 -1.56 7.74
C SER A 27 20.79 -2.86 7.67
N GLN A 28 20.60 -3.72 8.67
CA GLN A 28 21.12 -5.10 8.66
C GLN A 28 20.33 -6.03 7.72
N HIS A 29 19.19 -5.57 7.18
CA HIS A 29 18.32 -6.35 6.30
C HIS A 29 18.36 -5.82 4.87
N LYS A 30 18.17 -6.71 3.88
CA LYS A 30 18.16 -6.32 2.45
C LYS A 30 16.87 -5.59 2.01
N ARG A 31 15.78 -5.79 2.74
CA ARG A 31 14.44 -5.26 2.43
C ARG A 31 13.73 -4.89 3.71
N GLU A 32 12.82 -3.93 3.60
CA GLU A 32 11.93 -3.55 4.69
C GLU A 32 10.47 -3.51 4.24
N ILE A 33 9.58 -3.63 5.23
CA ILE A 33 8.14 -3.46 5.07
C ILE A 33 7.80 -2.05 5.50
N TYR A 34 7.49 -1.20 4.54
CA TYR A 34 7.02 0.16 4.80
C TYR A 34 5.50 0.14 4.99
N LEU A 35 5.04 0.49 6.20
CA LEU A 35 3.61 0.64 6.49
C LEU A 35 3.11 1.96 5.90
N VAL A 36 2.21 1.87 4.92
CA VAL A 36 1.62 3.03 4.26
C VAL A 36 0.41 3.53 5.03
N ALA A 37 -0.50 2.63 5.39
CA ALA A 37 -1.70 2.95 6.16
C ALA A 37 -2.17 1.74 6.97
N ALA A 38 -2.78 2.00 8.12
CA ALA A 38 -3.48 1.02 8.94
C ALA A 38 -4.78 1.66 9.42
N GLY A 39 -5.87 0.91 9.38
CA GLY A 39 -7.15 1.44 9.85
C GLY A 39 -8.34 0.55 9.50
N PRO A 40 -9.55 0.99 9.84
CA PRO A 40 -10.77 0.26 9.53
C PRO A 40 -10.93 0.06 8.02
N ARG A 41 -11.53 -1.06 7.65
CA ARG A 41 -12.07 -1.27 6.30
C ARG A 41 -13.20 -0.30 5.98
N HIS A 42 -13.96 0.11 7.00
CA HIS A 42 -15.19 0.89 6.87
C HIS A 42 -14.99 2.08 5.93
N ASP A 43 -15.95 2.28 5.03
CA ASP A 43 -15.95 3.31 3.96
C ASP A 43 -14.68 3.35 3.10
N TYR A 44 -13.93 2.25 3.03
CA TYR A 44 -12.64 2.20 2.33
C TYR A 44 -11.62 3.22 2.88
N SER A 45 -11.80 3.69 4.12
CA SER A 45 -11.00 4.76 4.73
C SER A 45 -9.50 4.47 4.68
N VAL A 46 -9.08 3.25 5.04
CA VAL A 46 -7.67 2.81 4.98
C VAL A 46 -7.05 2.93 3.58
N TYR A 47 -7.79 2.61 2.52
CA TYR A 47 -7.26 2.68 1.15
C TYR A 47 -7.19 4.13 0.66
N ARG A 48 -8.17 4.96 1.03
CA ARG A 48 -8.13 6.40 0.75
C ARG A 48 -6.92 7.05 1.42
N SER A 49 -6.68 6.74 2.70
CA SER A 49 -5.48 7.20 3.40
C SER A 49 -4.19 6.74 2.72
N ALA A 50 -4.15 5.50 2.22
CA ALA A 50 -3.02 4.99 1.48
C ALA A 50 -2.79 5.74 0.15
N GLN A 51 -3.84 5.97 -0.64
CA GLN A 51 -3.76 6.72 -1.91
C GLN A 51 -3.21 8.13 -1.70
N ILE A 52 -3.71 8.84 -0.69
CA ILE A 52 -3.23 10.19 -0.33
C ILE A 52 -1.75 10.16 0.04
N ARG A 53 -1.32 9.20 0.88
CA ARG A 53 0.07 9.10 1.36
C ARG A 53 1.07 8.67 0.30
N VAL A 54 0.62 7.91 -0.71
CA VAL A 54 1.46 7.50 -1.84
C VAL A 54 1.55 8.60 -2.91
N GLY A 55 0.71 9.65 -2.83
CA GLY A 55 0.68 10.72 -3.82
C GLY A 55 0.12 10.28 -5.17
N THR A 56 -0.60 9.14 -5.21
CA THR A 56 -1.25 8.68 -6.44
C THR A 56 -2.55 9.44 -6.64
N HIS A 57 -2.52 10.51 -7.43
CA HIS A 57 -3.70 10.85 -8.22
C HIS A 57 -4.01 9.65 -9.11
N PRO A 58 -5.28 9.26 -9.33
CA PRO A 58 -5.60 8.18 -10.26
C PRO A 58 -4.95 8.52 -11.60
N THR A 59 -3.90 7.78 -11.95
CA THR A 59 -3.34 7.78 -13.29
C THR A 59 -4.49 7.37 -14.20
N VAL A 60 -5.03 8.33 -14.95
CA VAL A 60 -5.86 8.02 -16.12
C VAL A 60 -5.05 7.01 -16.91
N GLU A 61 -5.61 5.81 -17.10
CA GLU A 61 -4.99 4.74 -17.88
C GLU A 61 -4.40 5.32 -19.16
N SER A 62 -3.08 5.23 -19.31
CA SER A 62 -2.45 5.43 -20.61
C SER A 62 -2.87 4.23 -21.47
N PRO A 63 -3.63 4.41 -22.57
CA PRO A 63 -4.03 3.29 -23.40
C PRO A 63 -2.81 2.89 -24.22
N ALA A 64 -2.05 1.91 -23.73
CA ALA A 64 -0.97 1.29 -24.48
C ALA A 64 -1.21 -0.22 -24.53
N ALA A 65 -2.08 -0.61 -25.47
CA ALA A 65 -1.91 -1.81 -26.30
C ALA A 65 -3.06 -1.90 -27.32
N ALA A 66 -3.00 -1.08 -28.37
CA ALA A 66 -3.47 -1.54 -29.68
C ALA A 66 -2.24 -2.12 -30.38
N ARG A 67 -2.35 -3.40 -30.74
CA ARG A 67 -1.40 -4.14 -31.58
C ARG A 67 -1.42 -3.63 -33.01
#